data_AF-A0A838F939-F1
#
_entry.id   AF-A0A838F939-F1
#
_cell.length_a   1.000
_cell.length_b   1.000
_cell.length_c   1.000
_cell.angle_alpha   90.00
_cell.angle_beta   90.00
_cell.angle_gamma   90.00
#
_symmetry.space_group_name_H-M   'P 1'
#
loop_
_entity.id
_entity.type
_entity.pdbx_description
1 polymer ?
#
loop_
_entity_poly.entity_id
_entity_poly.type
_entity_poly.pdbx_seq_one_letter_code
_entity_poly.pdbx_strand_id
1 'polypeptide(L)'
;PAAVFIPAGLWFLSSGNAFAGIGIILYQLILVGVVEYFLRFYIARKIGNIHPIIIVLGLLIGLPLFGILGLVIGPLIVSFFILLVGLYESDFVEK
;
A
#
# COMPACT_ATOMS: atom_id res chain seq x y z
N PRO A 1 -8.22 -6.00 -7.41
CA PRO A 1 -7.42 -7.19 -7.09
C PRO A 1 -8.22 -8.21 -6.25
N ALA A 2 -8.37 -8.08 -4.93
CA ALA A 2 -9.14 -9.07 -4.15
C ALA A 2 -10.68 -8.99 -4.35
N ALA A 3 -11.23 -7.78 -4.48
CA ALA A 3 -12.68 -7.54 -4.59
C ALA A 3 -13.34 -8.16 -5.84
N VAL A 4 -12.56 -8.54 -6.86
CA VAL A 4 -13.05 -9.14 -8.10
C VAL A 4 -12.79 -10.65 -8.12
N PHE A 5 -11.58 -11.06 -7.73
CA PHE A 5 -11.17 -12.47 -7.81
C PHE A 5 -11.76 -13.33 -6.69
N ILE A 6 -12.04 -12.76 -5.50
CA ILE A 6 -12.67 -13.51 -4.40
C ILE A 6 -14.13 -13.89 -4.75
N PRO A 7 -15.01 -12.95 -5.18
CA PRO A 7 -16.36 -13.32 -5.61
C PRO A 7 -16.37 -14.27 -6.81
N ALA A 8 -15.46 -14.09 -7.77
CA ALA A 8 -15.35 -14.98 -8.92
C ALA A 8 -14.96 -16.42 -8.50
N GLY A 9 -14.00 -16.56 -7.58
CA GLY A 9 -13.60 -17.86 -7.03
C GLY A 9 -14.73 -18.54 -6.27
N LEU A 10 -15.47 -17.79 -5.45
CA LEU A 10 -16.65 -18.29 -4.74
C LEU A 10 -17.76 -18.73 -5.70
N TRP A 11 -17.96 -17.98 -6.79
CA TRP A 11 -18.92 -18.37 -7.82
C TRP A 11 -18.52 -19.69 -8.49
N PHE A 12 -17.27 -19.87 -8.89
CA PHE A 12 -16.80 -21.13 -9.48
C PHE A 12 -16.94 -22.33 -8.53
N LEU A 13 -16.69 -22.13 -7.23
CA LEU A 13 -16.95 -23.15 -6.20
C LEU A 13 -18.44 -23.50 -6.12
N SER A 14 -19.32 -22.51 -6.16
CA SER A 14 -20.77 -22.72 -6.15
C SER A 14 -21.32 -23.37 -7.43
N SER A 15 -20.64 -23.17 -8.56
CA SER A 15 -20.98 -23.74 -9.88
C SER A 15 -20.49 -25.17 -10.06
N GLY A 16 -19.94 -25.82 -9.01
CA GLY A 16 -19.43 -27.18 -9.05
C GLY A 16 -18.02 -27.33 -9.65
N ASN A 17 -17.39 -26.24 -10.09
CA ASN A 17 -16.02 -26.26 -10.61
C ASN A 17 -15.02 -25.93 -9.50
N ALA A 18 -14.78 -26.92 -8.63
CA ALA A 18 -13.90 -26.77 -7.48
C ALA A 18 -12.46 -26.41 -7.87
N PHE A 19 -11.94 -27.01 -8.96
CA PHE A 19 -10.57 -26.78 -9.41
C PHE A 19 -10.34 -25.33 -9.86
N ALA A 20 -11.25 -24.77 -10.68
CA ALA A 20 -11.15 -23.38 -11.11
C ALA A 20 -11.34 -22.39 -9.95
N GLY A 21 -12.28 -22.66 -9.04
CA GLY A 21 -12.53 -21.79 -7.88
C GLY A 21 -11.36 -21.72 -6.91
N ILE A 22 -10.80 -22.88 -6.54
CA ILE A 22 -9.60 -22.97 -5.69
C ILE A 22 -8.40 -22.34 -6.38
N GLY A 23 -8.21 -22.62 -7.68
CA GLY A 23 -7.11 -22.07 -8.47
C GLY A 23 -7.11 -20.54 -8.50
N ILE A 24 -8.27 -19.92 -8.72
CA ILE A 24 -8.42 -18.47 -8.75
C ILE A 24 -8.16 -17.84 -7.38
N ILE A 25 -8.66 -18.44 -6.30
CA ILE A 25 -8.44 -17.92 -4.94
C ILE A 25 -6.96 -18.03 -4.56
N LEU A 26 -6.32 -19.18 -4.83
CA LEU A 26 -4.88 -19.36 -4.59
C LEU A 26 -4.02 -18.41 -5.43
N TYR A 27 -4.38 -18.20 -6.70
CA TYR A 27 -3.71 -17.24 -7.57
C TYR A 27 -3.76 -15.83 -6.98
N GLN A 28 -4.94 -15.39 -6.52
CA GLN A 28 -5.10 -14.07 -5.92
C GLN A 28 -4.33 -13.94 -4.60
N LEU A 29 -4.28 -14.99 -3.78
CA LEU A 29 -3.63 -14.95 -2.47
C LEU A 29 -2.09 -14.99 -2.60
N ILE A 30 -1.57 -15.90 -3.42
CA ILE A 30 -0.14 -16.22 -3.47
C ILE A 30 0.58 -15.35 -4.49
N LEU A 31 0.07 -15.22 -5.71
CA LEU A 31 0.79 -14.49 -6.75
C LEU A 31 0.48 -13.00 -6.64
N VAL A 32 -0.80 -12.64 -6.74
CA VAL A 32 -1.20 -11.22 -6.75
C VAL A 32 -1.00 -10.60 -5.38
N GLY A 33 -1.44 -11.27 -4.31
CA GLY A 33 -1.32 -10.78 -2.94
C GLY A 33 0.14 -10.55 -2.54
N VAL A 34 1.00 -11.57 -2.68
CA VAL A 34 2.40 -11.42 -2.31
C VAL A 34 3.09 -10.37 -3.17
N VAL A 35 2.93 -10.39 -4.49
CA VAL A 35 3.57 -9.40 -5.36
C VAL A 35 3.10 -7.98 -5.03
N GLU A 36 1.78 -7.75 -4.86
CA GLU A 36 1.27 -6.43 -4.50
C GLU A 36 1.83 -5.95 -3.16
N TYR A 37 1.80 -6.76 -2.10
CA TYR A 37 2.27 -6.31 -0.78
C TYR A 37 3.80 -6.20 -0.68
N PHE A 38 4.55 -7.12 -1.27
CA PHE A 38 6.01 -7.14 -1.20
C PHE A 38 6.62 -6.06 -2.10
N LEU A 39 6.09 -5.85 -3.30
CA LEU A 39 6.53 -4.77 -4.18
C LEU A 39 6.20 -3.40 -3.58
N ARG A 40 5.03 -3.27 -2.93
CA ARG A 40 4.61 -2.08 -2.20
C ARG A 40 5.57 -1.73 -1.06
N PHE A 41 5.97 -2.73 -0.28
CA PHE A 41 6.94 -2.56 0.80
C PHE A 41 8.36 -2.29 0.27
N TYR A 42 8.81 -3.02 -0.75
CA TYR A 42 10.14 -2.88 -1.32
C TYR A 42 10.37 -1.51 -1.98
N ILE A 43 9.37 -1.02 -2.73
CA ILE A 43 9.41 0.34 -3.31
C ILE A 43 9.45 1.37 -2.18
N ALA A 44 8.58 1.26 -1.17
CA ALA A 44 8.55 2.20 -0.06
C ALA A 44 9.88 2.23 0.72
N ARG A 45 10.52 1.07 0.92
CA ARG A 45 11.81 0.95 1.62
C ARG A 45 12.99 1.51 0.82
N LYS A 46 12.91 1.51 -0.53
CA LYS A 46 13.98 1.99 -1.40
C LYS A 46 13.97 3.52 -1.59
N ILE A 47 12.90 4.21 -1.18
CA ILE A 47 12.73 5.67 -1.37
C ILE A 47 13.51 6.52 -0.34
N GLY A 48 14.30 5.92 0.56
CA GLY A 48 15.26 6.64 1.40
C GLY A 48 15.10 6.28 2.88
N ASN A 49 16.05 6.72 3.71
CA ASN A 49 16.09 6.53 5.17
C ASN A 49 14.95 7.29 5.91
N ILE A 50 13.73 7.17 5.42
CA ILE A 50 12.52 7.76 5.96
C ILE A 50 12.02 6.82 7.06
N HIS A 51 11.71 7.39 8.23
CA HIS A 51 11.28 6.61 9.38
C HIS A 51 10.04 5.73 9.03
N PRO A 52 9.99 4.44 9.41
CA PRO A 52 8.93 3.52 9.00
C PRO A 52 7.51 4.04 9.30
N ILE A 53 7.34 4.81 10.39
CA ILE A 53 6.07 5.41 10.78
C ILE A 53 5.53 6.39 9.71
N ILE A 54 6.41 7.14 9.05
CA ILE A 54 6.07 8.13 8.02
C ILE A 54 5.59 7.41 6.76
N ILE A 55 6.22 6.29 6.42
CA ILE A 55 5.83 5.43 5.31
C ILE A 55 4.42 4.87 5.55
N VAL A 56 4.16 4.34 6.75
CA VAL A 56 2.85 3.77 7.11
C VAL A 56 1.74 4.82 7.08
N LEU A 57 1.98 5.99 7.69
CA LEU A 57 1.02 7.11 7.66
C LEU A 57 0.79 7.63 6.24
N GLY A 58 1.87 7.77 5.46
CA GLY A 58 1.80 8.19 4.07
C GLY A 58 1.02 7.21 3.21
N LEU A 59 1.18 5.91 3.41
CA LEU A 59 0.41 4.87 2.73
C LEU A 59 -1.08 4.91 3.10
N LEU A 60 -1.38 5.06 4.39
CA LEU A 60 -2.76 5.14 4.92
C LEU A 60 -3.54 6.29 4.29
N ILE A 61 -2.90 7.45 4.12
CA ILE A 61 -3.52 8.65 3.57
C ILE A 61 -3.44 8.66 2.03
N GLY A 62 -2.31 8.24 1.47
CA GLY A 62 -2.01 8.35 0.04
C GLY A 62 -2.75 7.35 -0.84
N LEU A 63 -2.93 6.10 -0.40
CA LEU A 63 -3.61 5.07 -1.20
C LEU A 63 -5.06 5.42 -1.54
N PRO A 64 -5.90 5.83 -0.57
CA PRO A 64 -7.30 6.18 -0.86
C PRO A 64 -7.42 7.38 -1.80
N LEU A 65 -6.50 8.34 -1.70
CA LEU A 65 -6.55 9.59 -2.46
C LEU A 65 -5.99 9.46 -3.88
N PHE A 66 -4.89 8.72 -4.04
CA PHE A 66 -4.12 8.69 -5.29
C PHE A 66 -3.93 7.26 -5.86
N GLY A 67 -4.56 6.25 -5.28
CA GLY A 67 -4.47 4.86 -5.72
C GLY A 67 -3.03 4.31 -5.65
N ILE A 68 -2.55 3.75 -6.76
CA ILE A 68 -1.18 3.21 -6.84
C ILE A 68 -0.14 4.33 -6.72
N LEU A 69 -0.38 5.51 -7.30
CA LEU A 69 0.53 6.66 -7.18
C LEU A 69 0.66 7.15 -5.73
N GLY A 70 -0.37 6.92 -4.92
CA GLY A 70 -0.37 7.16 -3.48
C GLY A 70 0.72 6.46 -2.71
N LEU A 71 1.33 5.43 -3.30
CA LEU A 71 2.49 4.76 -2.72
C LEU A 71 3.72 5.61 -2.59
N VAL A 72 3.93 6.47 -3.57
CA VAL A 72 5.10 7.33 -3.66
C VAL A 72 4.72 8.70 -3.10
N ILE A 73 3.56 9.21 -3.52
CA ILE A 73 3.07 10.54 -3.15
C ILE A 73 2.73 10.63 -1.65
N GLY A 74 2.13 9.59 -1.07
CA GLY A 74 1.71 9.59 0.33
C GLY A 74 2.86 9.80 1.31
N PRO A 75 3.89 8.92 1.31
CA PRO A 75 5.07 9.10 2.17
C PRO A 75 5.82 10.41 1.91
N LEU A 76 5.88 10.88 0.67
CA LEU A 76 6.50 12.17 0.33
C LEU A 76 5.80 13.35 1.00
N ILE A 77 4.47 13.42 0.92
CA ILE A 77 3.70 14.52 1.53
C ILE A 77 3.90 14.54 3.06
N VAL A 78 3.81 13.38 3.72
CA VAL A 78 4.00 13.30 5.18
C VAL A 78 5.44 13.68 5.56
N SER A 79 6.43 13.23 4.80
CA SER A 79 7.83 13.61 5.02
C SER A 79 8.03 15.11 4.91
N PHE A 80 7.44 15.73 3.88
CA PHE A 80 7.54 17.17 3.64
C PHE A 80 6.86 17.99 4.73
N PHE A 81 5.70 17.52 5.21
CA PHE A 81 4.98 18.14 6.32
C PHE A 81 5.82 18.15 7.61
N ILE A 82 6.42 17.00 7.98
CA ILE A 82 7.28 16.91 9.15
C ILE A 82 8.51 17.80 9.00
N LEU A 83 9.11 17.85 7.80
CA LEU A 83 10.23 18.75 7.50
C LEU A 83 9.85 20.23 7.69
N LEU A 84 8.67 20.63 7.23
CA LEU A 84 8.16 22.00 7.40
C LEU A 84 7.94 22.34 8.87
N VAL A 85 7.35 21.42 9.64
CA VAL A 85 7.18 21.61 11.10
C VAL A 85 8.53 21.75 11.79
N GLY A 86 9.50 20.89 11.46
CA GLY A 86 10.85 20.98 12.02
C GLY A 86 11.57 22.28 11.67
N LEU A 87 11.44 22.76 10.43
CA LEU A 87 11.98 24.07 10.01
C LEU A 87 11.31 25.22 10.77
N TYR A 88 9.99 25.15 10.99
CA TYR A 88 9.27 26.15 11.74
C TYR A 88 9.71 26.20 13.21
N GLU A 89 9.84 25.05 13.86
CA GLU A 89 10.35 24.97 15.24
C GLU A 89 11.77 25.52 15.35
N SER A 90 12.66 25.17 14.40
CA SER A 90 14.05 25.64 14.43
C SER A 90 14.18 27.16 14.22
N ASP A 91 13.32 27.76 13.38
CA ASP A 91 13.42 29.19 13.06
C ASP A 91 12.67 30.08 14.06
N PHE A 92 11.60 29.59 14.69
CA PHE A 92 10.67 30.42 15.48
C PHE A 92 10.52 30.02 16.95
N VAL A 93 10.93 28.81 17.36
CA VAL A 93 10.75 28.32 18.75
C VAL A 93 12.08 28.26 19.52
N GLU A 94 13.18 27.88 18.86
CA GLU A 94 14.53 27.86 19.47
C GLU A 94 15.29 29.19 19.40
N LYS A 95 14.65 30.26 18.90
CA LYS A 95 15.17 31.64 18.95
C LYS A 95 14.44 32.50 19.97
#